data_AF-T0Y7J6-F1
#
_entry.id   AF-T0Y7J6-F1
#
_cell.length_a   1.000
_cell.length_b   1.000
_cell.length_c   1.000
_cell.angle_alpha   90.00
_cell.angle_beta   90.00
_cell.angle_gamma   90.00
#
_symmetry.space_group_name_H-M   'P 1'
#
loop_
_entity.id
_entity.type
_entity.pdbx_description
1 polymer ?
#
loop_
_entity_poly.entity_id
_entity_poly.type
_entity_poly.pdbx_seq_one_letter_code
_entity_poly.pdbx_strand_id
1 'polypeptide(L)' 'LARFGFDLIEEMCRIHETEIKVTDGEPMLTAQEEMTRDLISIITSFSAKLYGFRSHKTKSILDAVKS' A
#
# COMPACT_ATOMS: atom_id res chain seq x y z
N LEU A 1 -1.41 6.75 -6.21
CA LEU A 1 -0.13 6.63 -5.50
C LEU A 1 0.48 5.27 -5.77
N ALA A 2 1.62 5.24 -6.46
CA ALA A 2 2.42 4.04 -6.62
C ALA A 2 3.23 3.82 -5.34
N ARG A 3 2.64 3.18 -4.33
CA ARG A 3 3.31 2.85 -3.05
C ARG A 3 4.49 1.92 -3.21
N PHE A 4 4.38 1.04 -4.19
CA PHE A 4 5.37 0.05 -4.54
C PHE A 4 5.54 0.05 -6.05
N GLY A 5 6.76 -0.23 -6.51
CA GLY A 5 7.05 -0.33 -7.94
C GLY A 5 6.99 1.01 -8.68
N PHE A 6 7.23 2.14 -7.99
CA PHE A 6 7.36 3.43 -8.67
C PHE A 6 8.49 3.38 -9.70
N ASP A 7 9.66 2.84 -9.33
CA ASP A 7 10.81 2.69 -10.25
C ASP A 7 10.46 1.85 -11.49
N LEU A 8 9.61 0.83 -11.35
CA LEU A 8 9.13 0.03 -12.48
C LEU A 8 8.24 0.88 -13.40
N ILE A 9 7.37 1.71 -12.82
CA ILE A 9 6.51 2.62 -13.59
C ILE A 9 7.37 3.69 -14.28
N GLU A 10 8.36 4.23 -13.60
CA GLU A 10 9.31 5.19 -14.15
C GLU A 10 10.10 4.59 -15.32
N GLU A 11 10.59 3.36 -15.18
CA GLU A 11 11.23 2.59 -16.25
C GLU A 11 10.33 2.46 -17.47
N MET A 12 9.08 2.05 -17.25
CA MET A 12 8.08 1.89 -18.30
C MET A 12 7.80 3.22 -19.01
N CYS A 13 7.65 4.31 -18.27
CA CYS A 13 7.48 5.65 -18.84
C CYS A 13 8.70 6.06 -19.68
N ARG A 14 9.92 5.80 -19.19
CA ARG A 14 11.15 6.13 -19.91
C ARG A 14 11.28 5.38 -21.25
N ILE A 15 10.92 4.10 -21.28
CA ILE A 15 10.92 3.29 -22.52
C ILE A 15 9.96 3.88 -23.58
N HIS A 16 8.90 4.55 -23.14
CA HIS A 16 7.90 5.18 -24.01
C HIS A 16 8.09 6.69 -24.15
N GLU A 17 9.30 7.20 -23.86
CA GLU A 17 9.64 8.63 -23.97
C GLU A 17 8.65 9.54 -23.21
N THR A 18 8.12 9.04 -22.09
CA THR A 18 7.14 9.72 -21.25
C THR A 18 7.78 10.20 -19.95
N GLU A 19 7.59 11.47 -19.62
CA GLU A 19 8.09 12.08 -18.38
C GLU A 19 7.03 12.04 -17.27
N ILE A 20 7.43 11.61 -16.08
CA ILE A 20 6.60 11.71 -14.87
C ILE A 20 6.90 13.05 -14.19
N LYS A 21 5.89 13.91 -14.06
CA LYS A 21 6.00 15.18 -13.31
C LYS A 21 5.43 15.04 -11.92
N VAL A 22 6.26 15.31 -10.91
CA VAL A 22 5.83 15.41 -9.51
C VAL A 22 5.33 16.82 -9.25
N THR A 23 4.10 16.94 -8.75
CA THR A 23 3.49 18.22 -8.38
C THR A 23 3.36 18.32 -6.87
N ASP A 24 3.71 19.47 -6.30
CA ASP A 24 3.53 19.75 -4.87
C ASP A 24 2.05 20.02 -4.58
N GLY A 25 1.31 18.96 -4.26
CA GLY A 25 -0.05 19.04 -3.74
C GLY A 25 -0.05 18.81 -2.23
N GLU A 26 -0.93 19.51 -1.50
CA GLU A 26 -1.13 19.25 -0.07
C GLU A 26 -1.61 17.80 0.13
N PRO A 27 -0.90 17.00 0.94
CA PRO A 27 -1.33 15.64 1.27
C PRO A 27 -2.70 15.69 1.96
N MET A 28 -3.68 14.92 1.44
CA MET A 28 -4.99 14.80 2.09
C MET A 28 -4.92 14.09 3.47
N LEU A 29 -3.82 13.38 3.73
CA LEU A 29 -3.51 12.68 4.97
C LEU A 29 -2.06 12.97 5.34
N THR A 30 -1.75 12.97 6.63
CA THR A 30 -0.35 13.01 7.08
C THR A 30 0.41 11.79 6.58
N ALA A 31 1.73 11.91 6.40
CA ALA A 31 2.59 10.79 5.99
C ALA A 31 2.44 9.56 6.92
N GLN A 32 2.22 9.79 8.22
CA GLN A 32 2.03 8.72 9.21
C GLN A 32 0.69 7.98 9.01
N GLU A 33 -0.42 8.70 8.81
CA GLU A 33 -1.73 8.09 8.57
C GLU A 33 -1.73 7.28 7.27
N GLU A 34 -1.05 7.81 6.26
CA GLU A 34 -0.91 7.19 4.96
C GLU A 34 -0.13 5.86 5.04
N MET A 35 1.04 5.87 5.68
CA MET A 35 1.83 4.66 5.94
C MET A 35 1.06 3.62 6.78
N THR A 36 0.33 4.08 7.80
CA THR A 36 -0.46 3.20 8.67
C THR A 36 -1.55 2.48 7.86
N ARG A 37 -2.27 3.20 7.01
CA ARG A 37 -3.29 2.61 6.12
C ARG A 37 -2.71 1.58 5.17
N ASP A 38 -1.57 1.87 4.56
CA ASP A 38 -0.94 0.95 3.61
C ASP A 38 -0.47 -0.32 4.32
N LEU A 39 0.13 -0.19 5.50
CA LEU A 39 0.56 -1.34 6.30
C LEU A 39 -0.61 -2.23 6.71
N ILE A 40 -1.72 -1.65 7.19
CA ILE A 40 -2.95 -2.39 7.50
C ILE A 40 -3.44 -3.17 6.28
N SER A 41 -3.43 -2.53 5.10
CA SER A 41 -3.85 -3.17 3.84
C SER A 41 -2.96 -4.36 3.47
N ILE A 42 -1.64 -4.20 3.58
CA ILE A 42 -0.65 -5.26 3.33
C ILE A 42 -0.89 -6.43 4.29
N ILE A 43 -0.92 -6.17 5.60
CA ILE A 43 -1.10 -7.22 6.62
C ILE A 43 -2.44 -7.94 6.40
N THR A 44 -3.49 -7.22 6.06
CA THR A 44 -4.81 -7.81 5.75
C THR A 44 -4.72 -8.78 4.56
N SER A 45 -4.11 -8.33 3.45
CA SER A 45 -3.97 -9.13 2.23
C SER A 45 -3.13 -10.38 2.46
N PHE A 46 -1.99 -10.26 3.14
CA PHE A 46 -1.12 -11.39 3.44
C PHE A 46 -1.73 -12.36 4.45
N SER A 47 -2.41 -11.87 5.50
CA SER A 47 -3.07 -12.73 6.48
C SER A 47 -4.18 -13.56 5.84
N ALA A 48 -4.99 -12.95 4.96
CA ALA A 48 -6.01 -13.67 4.21
C ALA A 48 -5.42 -14.74 3.28
N LYS A 49 -4.27 -14.48 2.64
CA LYS A 49 -3.58 -15.45 1.78
C LYS A 49 -2.94 -16.60 2.58
N LEU A 50 -2.31 -16.29 3.72
CA LEU A 50 -1.59 -17.29 4.53
C LEU A 50 -2.52 -18.18 5.33
N TYR A 51 -3.60 -17.64 5.88
CA TYR A 51 -4.45 -18.36 6.83
C TYR A 51 -5.88 -18.55 6.32
N GLY A 52 -6.25 -17.94 5.19
CA GLY A 52 -7.61 -17.92 4.69
C GLY A 52 -8.39 -16.72 5.24
N PHE A 53 -9.24 -16.14 4.39
CA PHE A 53 -9.99 -14.91 4.68
C PHE A 53 -10.91 -15.02 5.91
N ARG A 54 -11.51 -16.20 6.15
CA ARG A 54 -12.43 -16.45 7.27
C ARG A 54 -11.78 -17.13 8.48
N SER A 55 -10.46 -17.29 8.51
CA SER A 55 -9.82 -17.97 9.62
C SER A 55 -9.85 -17.13 10.89
N HIS A 56 -9.94 -17.82 12.03
CA HIS A 56 -9.85 -17.18 13.34
C HIS A 56 -8.51 -16.43 13.52
N LYS A 57 -7.43 -16.96 12.90
CA LYS A 57 -6.11 -16.35 12.93
C LYS A 57 -6.06 -15.04 12.14
N THR A 58 -6.62 -14.99 10.93
CA THR A 58 -6.76 -13.74 10.16
C THR A 58 -7.55 -12.70 10.96
N LYS A 59 -8.67 -13.10 11.58
CA LYS A 59 -9.47 -12.21 12.43
C LYS A 59 -8.65 -11.63 13.59
N SER A 60 -7.98 -12.49 14.36
CA SER A 60 -7.16 -12.05 15.50
C SER A 60 -6.04 -11.08 15.10
N ILE A 61 -5.37 -11.32 13.96
CA ILE A 61 -4.34 -10.41 13.45
C ILE A 61 -4.94 -9.06 13.05
N LEU A 62 -6.09 -9.07 12.37
CA LEU A 62 -6.78 -7.85 11.96
C LEU A 62 -7.22 -6.99 13.14
N ASP A 63 -7.75 -7.64 14.19
CA ASP A 63 -8.18 -6.94 15.40
C ASP A 63 -6.97 -6.29 16.10
N ALA A 64 -5.84 -6.98 16.18
CA ALA A 64 -4.61 -6.47 16.78
C ALA A 64 -3.98 -5.29 16.02
N VAL A 65 -4.09 -5.26 14.70
CA VAL A 65 -3.44 -4.25 13.84
C VAL A 65 -4.32 -3.01 13.62
N LYS A 66 -5.61 -3.11 13.93
CA LYS A 66 -6.57 -1.98 13.90
C LYS A 66 -6.78 -1.32 15.27
N SER A 67 -6.24 -1.92 16.33
CA SER A 67 -6.28 -1.39 17.70
C SER A 67 -5.22 -0.30 17.88
#